data_AF-A0A944XZI3-F1
#
_entry.id   AF-A0A944XZI3-F1
#
_cell.length_a   1.000
_cell.length_b   1.000
_cell.length_c   1.000
_cell.angle_alpha   90.00
_cell.angle_beta   90.00
_cell.angle_gamma   90.00
#
_symmetry.space_group_name_H-M   'P 1'
#
loop_
_entity.id
_entity.type
_entity.pdbx_description
1 polymer ?
#
loop_
_entity_poly.entity_id
_entity_poly.type
_entity_poly.pdbx_seq_one_letter_code
_entity_poly.pdbx_strand_id
1 'polypeptide(L)'
;MKVEVNRVNQDQFEIVIEDQRLPLDADGLARLGREIGDLLDPAARVQRTERYDRFLVRLRTANNTGIQALLRTAAHDDILVLLHSSEDKTELHNKLYGNMSDNSVKLYMEDLLFQFREGVPGYRFDAAMLRLIETAETLVGEGALNFDGKES
;
A
#
# COMPACT_ATOMS: atom_id res chain seq x y z
N MET A 1 20.91 -20.42 -18.99
CA MET A 1 20.22 -19.12 -19.11
C MET A 1 20.99 -18.09 -18.30
N LYS A 2 21.52 -17.05 -18.95
CA LYS A 2 22.19 -15.93 -18.28
C LYS A 2 21.19 -14.78 -18.23
N VAL A 3 20.93 -14.26 -17.04
CA VAL A 3 20.05 -13.11 -16.83
C VAL A 3 20.86 -12.02 -16.15
N GLU A 4 20.88 -10.83 -16.73
CA GLU A 4 21.54 -9.66 -16.16
C GLU A 4 20.53 -8.53 -16.00
N VAL A 5 20.65 -7.77 -14.92
CA VAL A 5 19.84 -6.57 -14.69
C VAL A 5 20.81 -5.39 -14.61
N ASN A 6 20.69 -4.48 -15.57
CA ASN A 6 21.56 -3.32 -15.72
C ASN A 6 20.76 -2.05 -15.43
N ARG A 7 21.35 -1.11 -14.69
CA ARG A 7 20.79 0.24 -14.54
C ARG A 7 21.32 1.11 -15.69
N VAL A 8 20.41 1.63 -16.52
CA VAL A 8 20.76 2.49 -17.65
C VAL A 8 20.86 3.95 -17.21
N ASN A 9 19.89 4.41 -16.40
CA ASN A 9 19.91 5.72 -15.74
C ASN A 9 19.10 5.68 -14.43
N GLN A 10 18.68 6.83 -13.88
CA GLN A 10 17.95 6.89 -12.60
C GLN A 10 16.59 6.17 -12.65
N ASP A 11 15.89 6.25 -13.78
CA ASP A 11 14.51 5.77 -13.92
C ASP A 11 14.36 4.59 -14.89
N GLN A 12 15.44 4.21 -15.58
CA GLN A 12 15.44 3.19 -16.61
C GLN A 12 16.45 2.08 -16.32
N PHE A 13 15.97 0.86 -16.46
CA PHE A 13 16.67 -0.39 -16.26
C PHE A 13 16.56 -1.24 -17.52
N GLU A 14 17.47 -2.18 -17.68
CA GLU A 14 17.46 -3.14 -18.78
C GLU A 14 17.67 -4.53 -18.20
N ILE A 15 16.82 -5.47 -18.62
CA ILE A 15 17.04 -6.89 -18.36
C ILE A 15 17.54 -7.52 -19.64
N VAL A 16 18.68 -8.19 -19.54
CA VAL A 16 19.29 -8.94 -20.62
C VAL A 16 19.05 -10.43 -20.36
N ILE A 17 18.28 -11.06 -21.24
CA ILE A 17 18.06 -12.51 -21.24
C ILE A 17 18.65 -13.05 -22.52
N GLU A 18 19.81 -13.70 -22.39
CA GLU A 18 20.59 -14.18 -23.54
C GLU A 18 20.90 -13.02 -24.51
N ASP A 19 20.23 -12.95 -25.66
CA ASP A 19 20.42 -11.87 -26.66
C ASP A 19 19.31 -10.81 -26.64
N GLN A 20 18.29 -10.98 -25.80
CA GLN A 20 17.16 -10.05 -25.71
C GLN A 20 17.39 -8.99 -24.64
N ARG A 21 17.19 -7.74 -25.02
CA ARG A 21 17.22 -6.57 -24.13
C ARG A 21 15.80 -6.07 -23.92
N LEU A 22 15.35 -6.11 -22.67
CA LEU A 22 14.02 -5.67 -22.26
C LEU A 22 14.18 -4.40 -21.42
N PRO A 23 13.82 -3.22 -21.95
CA PRO A 23 13.81 -2.00 -21.17
C PRO A 23 12.67 -2.04 -20.15
N LEU A 24 12.96 -1.61 -18.93
CA LEU A 24 12.01 -1.50 -17.83
C LEU A 24 12.19 -0.14 -17.16
N ASP A 25 11.09 0.43 -16.69
CA ASP A 25 11.13 1.54 -15.74
C ASP A 25 11.27 1.02 -14.30
N ALA A 26 11.37 1.94 -13.35
CA ALA A 26 11.45 1.61 -11.93
C ALA A 26 10.25 0.78 -11.44
N ASP A 27 9.04 1.13 -11.89
CA ASP A 27 7.79 0.42 -11.55
C ASP A 27 7.82 -1.03 -12.07
N GLY A 28 8.22 -1.22 -13.32
CA GLY A 28 8.34 -2.52 -13.97
C GLY A 28 9.39 -3.40 -13.30
N LEU A 29 10.55 -2.84 -12.92
CA LEU A 29 11.57 -3.58 -12.19
C LEU A 29 11.11 -3.99 -10.79
N ALA A 30 10.46 -3.08 -10.06
CA ALA A 30 9.90 -3.38 -8.74
C ALA A 30 8.84 -4.49 -8.82
N ARG A 31 7.95 -4.42 -9.80
CA ARG A 31 6.95 -5.47 -10.08
C ARG A 31 7.62 -6.81 -10.35
N LEU A 32 8.62 -6.87 -11.22
CA LEU A 32 9.29 -8.12 -11.55
C LEU A 32 10.01 -8.73 -10.33
N GLY A 33 10.75 -7.90 -9.59
CA GLY A 33 11.41 -8.35 -8.35
C GLY A 33 10.42 -8.94 -7.36
N ARG A 34 9.21 -8.35 -7.29
CA ARG A 34 8.11 -8.85 -6.45
C ARG A 34 7.61 -10.22 -6.89
N GLU A 35 7.27 -10.38 -8.17
CA GLU A 35 6.73 -11.62 -8.72
C GLU A 35 7.75 -12.77 -8.57
N ILE A 36 9.03 -12.51 -8.85
CA ILE A 36 10.11 -13.49 -8.64
C ILE A 36 10.26 -13.83 -7.15
N GLY A 37 10.30 -12.81 -6.28
CA GLY A 37 10.44 -13.02 -4.84
C GLY A 37 9.31 -13.87 -4.24
N ASP A 38 8.07 -13.66 -4.68
CA ASP A 38 6.92 -14.44 -4.24
C ASP A 38 6.93 -15.89 -4.75
N LEU A 39 7.55 -16.15 -5.91
CA LEU A 39 7.75 -17.51 -6.42
C LEU A 39 8.85 -18.25 -5.68
N LEU A 40 9.93 -17.54 -5.31
CA LEU A 40 11.08 -18.13 -4.63
C LEU A 40 10.84 -18.36 -3.13
N ASP A 41 10.05 -17.50 -2.48
CA ASP A 41 9.71 -17.63 -1.06
C ASP A 41 8.20 -17.47 -0.81
N PRO A 42 7.42 -18.54 -0.99
CA PRO A 42 5.98 -18.54 -0.71
C PRO A 42 5.67 -18.28 0.78
N ALA A 43 6.56 -18.65 1.70
CA ALA A 43 6.35 -18.44 3.13
C ALA A 43 6.43 -16.96 3.49
N ALA A 44 7.40 -16.22 2.92
CA ALA A 44 7.49 -14.78 3.08
C ALA A 44 6.26 -14.05 2.49
N ARG A 45 5.71 -14.55 1.37
CA ARG A 45 4.46 -14.04 0.81
C ARG A 45 3.30 -14.18 1.79
N VAL A 46 3.11 -15.37 2.37
CA VAL A 46 2.02 -15.61 3.35
C VAL A 46 2.18 -14.70 4.57
N GLN A 47 3.38 -14.63 5.15
CA GLN A 47 3.65 -13.79 6.33
C GLN A 47 3.37 -12.30 6.06
N ARG A 48 3.70 -11.83 4.86
CA ARG A 48 3.42 -10.46 4.43
C ARG A 48 1.92 -10.19 4.30
N THR A 49 1.16 -11.09 3.68
CA THR A 49 -0.30 -10.99 3.61
C THR A 49 -0.91 -10.96 5.01
N GLU A 50 -0.47 -11.84 5.91
CA GLU A 50 -0.91 -11.85 7.31
C GLU A 50 -0.58 -10.54 8.05
N ARG A 51 0.57 -9.93 7.76
CA ARG A 51 0.95 -8.62 8.32
C ARG A 51 -0.05 -7.53 7.89
N TYR A 52 -0.43 -7.51 6.62
CA TYR A 52 -1.38 -6.55 6.09
C TYR A 52 -2.78 -6.74 6.67
N ASP A 53 -3.26 -7.97 6.74
CA ASP A 53 -4.57 -8.27 7.33
C ASP A 53 -4.62 -7.86 8.79
N ARG A 54 -3.56 -8.15 9.55
CA ARG A 54 -3.44 -7.73 10.95
C ARG A 54 -3.48 -6.22 11.09
N PHE A 55 -2.80 -5.49 10.21
CA PHE A 55 -2.83 -4.02 10.21
C PHE A 55 -4.25 -3.49 9.95
N LEU A 56 -4.94 -4.01 8.93
CA LEU A 56 -6.33 -3.61 8.63
C LEU A 56 -7.30 -3.94 9.77
N VAL A 57 -7.10 -5.06 10.47
CA VAL A 57 -7.88 -5.43 11.66
C VAL A 57 -7.62 -4.43 12.80
N ARG A 58 -6.37 -4.08 13.06
CA ARG A 58 -6.02 -3.11 14.11
C ARG A 58 -6.58 -1.71 13.82
N LEU A 59 -6.61 -1.28 12.56
CA LEU A 59 -7.19 0.03 12.22
C LEU A 59 -8.67 0.16 12.61
N ARG A 60 -9.43 -0.94 12.69
CA ARG A 60 -10.83 -0.91 13.15
C ARG A 60 -10.93 -0.40 14.60
N THR A 61 -9.99 -0.80 15.44
CA THR A 61 -9.95 -0.42 16.85
C THR A 61 -9.11 0.84 17.12
N ALA A 62 -8.56 1.47 16.08
CA ALA A 62 -7.78 2.69 16.27
C ALA A 62 -8.62 3.86 16.80
N ASN A 63 -8.02 4.76 17.56
CA ASN A 63 -8.67 6.02 17.93
C ASN A 63 -8.94 6.89 16.69
N ASN A 64 -10.00 7.71 16.72
CA ASN A 64 -10.39 8.53 15.58
C ASN A 64 -9.33 9.59 15.24
N THR A 65 -8.77 10.21 16.28
CA THR A 65 -7.68 11.17 16.14
C THR A 65 -6.47 10.57 15.41
N GLY A 66 -6.15 9.31 15.72
CA GLY A 66 -5.07 8.58 15.05
C GLY A 66 -5.38 8.23 13.60
N ILE A 67 -6.61 7.82 13.29
CA ILE A 67 -7.04 7.63 11.89
C ILE A 67 -6.90 8.94 11.11
N GLN A 68 -7.35 10.07 11.66
CA GLN A 68 -7.20 11.38 11.01
C GLN A 68 -5.73 11.80 10.84
N ALA A 69 -4.86 11.44 11.78
CA ALA A 69 -3.42 11.68 11.64
C ALA A 69 -2.83 10.83 10.51
N LEU A 70 -3.19 9.55 10.42
CA LEU A 70 -2.77 8.66 9.34
C LEU A 70 -3.23 9.18 7.98
N LEU A 71 -4.51 9.53 7.85
CA LEU A 71 -5.09 10.04 6.61
C LEU A 71 -4.47 11.36 6.11
N ARG A 72 -3.90 12.17 7.02
CA ARG A 72 -3.21 13.43 6.67
C ARG A 72 -1.73 13.25 6.36
N THR A 73 -1.11 12.22 6.92
CA THR A 73 0.35 12.01 6.83
C THR A 73 0.72 11.09 5.69
N ALA A 74 -0.10 10.07 5.42
CA ALA A 74 0.13 9.14 4.33
C ALA A 74 -0.04 9.82 2.97
N ALA A 75 0.65 9.30 1.96
CA ALA A 75 0.52 9.76 0.59
C ALA A 75 -0.89 9.48 0.05
N HIS A 76 -1.37 10.34 -0.85
CA HIS A 76 -2.70 10.23 -1.46
C HIS A 76 -2.95 8.86 -2.11
N ASP A 77 -2.00 8.39 -2.91
CA ASP A 77 -2.08 7.09 -3.58
C ASP A 77 -2.13 5.91 -2.60
N ASP A 78 -1.46 6.04 -1.45
CA ASP A 78 -1.48 5.02 -0.40
C ASP A 78 -2.86 4.98 0.27
N ILE A 79 -3.48 6.15 0.50
CA ILE A 79 -4.85 6.23 1.00
C ILE A 79 -5.84 5.63 0.00
N LEU A 80 -5.67 5.84 -1.30
CA LEU A 80 -6.50 5.19 -2.32
C LEU A 80 -6.41 3.66 -2.17
N VAL A 81 -5.20 3.10 -2.02
CA VAL A 81 -5.03 1.65 -1.80
C VAL A 81 -5.71 1.21 -0.50
N LEU A 82 -5.55 1.97 0.59
CA LEU A 82 -6.18 1.65 1.88
C LEU A 82 -7.71 1.63 1.77
N LEU A 83 -8.30 2.64 1.12
CA LEU A 83 -9.74 2.75 0.91
C LEU A 83 -10.26 1.57 0.08
N HIS A 84 -9.58 1.25 -1.03
CA HIS A 84 -9.93 0.10 -1.86
C HIS A 84 -9.86 -1.22 -1.05
N SER A 85 -8.82 -1.41 -0.23
CA SER A 85 -8.65 -2.59 0.63
C SER A 85 -9.73 -2.74 1.71
N SER A 86 -10.45 -1.65 1.99
CA SER A 86 -11.50 -1.58 3.01
C SER A 86 -12.90 -1.80 2.45
N GLU A 87 -13.12 -1.82 1.13
CA GLU A 87 -14.45 -1.92 0.50
C GLU A 87 -15.25 -3.14 1.01
N ASP A 88 -14.60 -4.30 1.13
CA ASP A 88 -15.23 -5.52 1.65
C ASP A 88 -15.30 -5.58 3.19
N LYS A 89 -14.84 -4.54 3.89
CA LYS A 89 -14.71 -4.47 5.35
C LYS A 89 -15.53 -3.30 5.89
N THR A 90 -16.86 -3.45 5.91
CA THR A 90 -17.83 -2.39 6.24
C THR A 90 -17.45 -1.53 7.46
N GLU A 91 -16.99 -2.15 8.54
CA GLU A 91 -16.58 -1.43 9.76
C GLU A 91 -15.36 -0.51 9.52
N LEU A 92 -14.33 -1.03 8.86
CA LEU A 92 -13.12 -0.27 8.55
C LEU A 92 -13.45 0.84 7.55
N HIS A 93 -14.22 0.51 6.51
CA HIS A 93 -14.66 1.46 5.50
C HIS A 93 -15.37 2.65 6.16
N ASN A 94 -16.43 2.38 6.94
CA ASN A 94 -17.17 3.43 7.63
C ASN A 94 -16.28 4.26 8.56
N LYS A 95 -15.29 3.63 9.20
CA LYS A 95 -14.35 4.33 10.09
C LYS A 95 -13.41 5.27 9.34
N LEU A 96 -12.89 4.85 8.18
CA LEU A 96 -12.02 5.68 7.35
C LEU A 96 -12.81 6.88 6.79
N TYR A 97 -13.96 6.64 6.17
CA TYR A 97 -14.80 7.70 5.60
C TYR A 97 -15.36 8.63 6.67
N GLY A 98 -15.75 8.10 7.85
CA GLY A 98 -16.22 8.91 8.97
C GLY A 98 -15.17 9.82 9.59
N ASN A 99 -13.88 9.60 9.29
CA ASN A 99 -12.77 10.45 9.71
C ASN A 99 -12.27 11.40 8.59
N MET A 100 -13.00 11.47 7.48
CA MET A 100 -12.73 12.37 6.36
C MET A 100 -13.79 13.49 6.31
N SER A 101 -13.44 14.60 5.66
CA SER A 101 -14.45 15.60 5.27
C SER A 101 -15.18 15.15 4.01
N ASP A 102 -16.44 15.57 3.83
CA ASP A 102 -17.25 15.26 2.64
C ASP A 102 -16.52 15.59 1.32
N ASN A 103 -15.73 16.67 1.30
CA ASN A 103 -14.94 17.04 0.13
C ASN A 103 -13.81 16.04 -0.15
N SER A 104 -13.12 15.58 0.89
CA SER A 104 -12.05 14.58 0.76
C SER A 104 -12.62 13.25 0.30
N VAL A 105 -13.78 12.85 0.86
CA VAL A 105 -14.51 11.65 0.45
C VAL A 105 -14.81 11.68 -1.05
N LYS A 106 -15.36 12.78 -1.57
CA LYS A 106 -15.65 12.92 -3.00
C LYS A 106 -14.40 12.79 -3.87
N LEU A 107 -13.32 13.49 -3.49
CA LEU A 107 -12.05 13.44 -4.22
C LEU A 107 -11.51 12.01 -4.30
N TYR A 108 -11.43 11.31 -3.18
CA TYR A 108 -10.95 9.93 -3.15
C TYR A 108 -11.85 8.98 -3.94
N MET A 109 -13.17 9.15 -3.89
CA MET A 109 -14.09 8.32 -4.68
C MET A 109 -13.91 8.51 -6.19
N GLU A 110 -13.74 9.75 -6.65
CA GLU A 110 -13.48 10.05 -8.05
C GLU A 110 -12.16 9.44 -8.52
N ASP A 111 -11.11 9.58 -7.72
CA ASP A 111 -9.79 9.04 -8.02
C ASP A 111 -9.77 7.51 -7.99
N LEU A 112 -10.47 6.85 -7.07
CA LEU A 112 -10.62 5.40 -7.04
C LEU A 112 -11.25 4.88 -8.33
N LEU A 113 -12.32 5.53 -8.79
CA LEU A 113 -13.02 5.16 -10.02
C LEU A 113 -12.15 5.34 -11.27
N PHE A 114 -11.25 6.33 -11.27
CA PHE A 114 -10.36 6.59 -12.38
C PHE A 114 -9.12 5.68 -12.37
N GLN A 115 -8.45 5.57 -11.22
CA GLN A 115 -7.15 4.90 -11.10
C GLN A 115 -7.26 3.38 -10.93
N PHE A 116 -8.28 2.89 -10.23
CA PHE A 116 -8.42 1.46 -9.88
C PHE A 116 -9.65 0.80 -10.50
N ARG A 117 -10.07 1.27 -11.68
CA ARG A 117 -11.18 0.68 -12.44
C ARG A 117 -11.01 -0.82 -12.68
N GLU A 118 -9.77 -1.28 -12.85
CA GLU A 118 -9.41 -2.69 -13.06
C GLU A 118 -8.86 -3.36 -11.80
N GLY A 119 -8.97 -2.69 -10.64
CA GLY A 119 -8.38 -3.09 -9.36
C GLY A 119 -6.96 -2.56 -9.15
N VAL A 120 -6.43 -2.79 -7.95
CA VAL A 120 -5.06 -2.38 -7.58
C VAL A 120 -4.06 -3.48 -7.95
N PRO A 121 -3.02 -3.19 -8.77
CA PRO A 121 -1.95 -4.15 -9.01
C PRO A 121 -1.24 -4.57 -7.72
N GLY A 122 -1.00 -5.87 -7.54
CA GLY A 122 -0.47 -6.42 -6.28
C GLY A 122 0.84 -5.77 -5.80
N TYR A 123 1.74 -5.39 -6.71
CA TYR A 123 2.99 -4.70 -6.34
C TYR A 123 2.73 -3.28 -5.79
N ARG A 124 1.74 -2.55 -6.33
CA ARG A 124 1.34 -1.23 -5.83
C ARG A 124 0.65 -1.36 -4.48
N PHE A 125 -0.23 -2.36 -4.36
CA PHE A 125 -0.88 -2.69 -3.11
C PHE A 125 0.15 -2.92 -2.00
N ASP A 126 1.10 -3.82 -2.24
CA ASP A 126 2.12 -4.18 -1.25
C ASP A 126 2.99 -2.98 -0.86
N ALA A 127 3.43 -2.18 -1.83
CA ALA A 127 4.25 -1.01 -1.57
C ALA A 127 3.51 0.04 -0.72
N ALA A 128 2.24 0.31 -1.05
CA ALA A 128 1.40 1.21 -0.29
C ALA A 128 1.14 0.69 1.14
N MET A 129 0.81 -0.60 1.28
CA MET A 129 0.56 -1.19 2.60
C MET A 129 1.80 -1.13 3.51
N LEU A 130 3.00 -1.34 2.97
CA LEU A 130 4.25 -1.19 3.74
C LEU A 130 4.42 0.25 4.23
N ARG A 131 4.27 1.24 3.34
CA ARG A 131 4.38 2.67 3.71
C ARG A 131 3.32 3.08 4.73
N LEU A 132 2.09 2.60 4.59
CA LEU A 132 1.01 2.86 5.55
C LEU A 132 1.32 2.28 6.92
N ILE A 133 1.88 1.06 6.98
CA ILE A 133 2.28 0.42 8.23
C ILE A 133 3.42 1.21 8.88
N GLU A 134 4.44 1.59 8.12
CA GLU A 134 5.56 2.40 8.64
C GLU A 134 5.08 3.77 9.15
N THR A 135 4.17 4.41 8.43
CA THR A 135 3.54 5.67 8.85
C THR A 135 2.75 5.47 10.16
N ALA A 136 1.96 4.40 10.26
CA ALA A 136 1.19 4.09 11.46
C ALA A 136 2.10 3.76 12.66
N GLU A 137 3.18 3.00 12.46
CA GLU A 137 4.16 2.69 13.50
C GLU A 137 4.84 3.97 14.03
N THR A 138 5.15 4.92 13.14
CA THR A 138 5.68 6.25 13.51
C THR A 138 4.67 7.02 14.37
N LEU A 139 3.41 7.10 13.93
CA LEU A 139 2.34 7.79 14.67
C LEU A 139 2.04 7.15 16.03
N VAL A 140 2.21 5.84 16.17
CA VAL A 140 2.14 5.15 17.48
C VAL A 140 3.30 5.58 18.38
N GLY A 141 4.52 5.64 17.85
CA GLY A 141 5.68 6.11 18.58
C GLY A 141 5.54 7.55 19.08
N GLU A 142 4.83 8.38 18.32
CA GLU A 142 4.49 9.77 18.68
C GLU A 142 3.27 9.89 19.61
N GLY A 143 2.55 8.80 19.88
CA GLY A 143 1.33 8.78 20.68
C GLY A 143 0.08 9.34 19.99
N ALA A 144 0.18 9.69 18.70
CA ALA A 144 -0.92 10.22 17.90
C ALA A 144 -1.93 9.12 17.49
N LEU A 145 -1.43 7.90 17.26
CA LEU A 145 -2.24 6.73 16.93
C LEU A 145 -2.16 5.71 18.07
N ASN A 146 -3.31 5.22 18.51
CA ASN A 146 -3.38 4.05 19.38
C ASN A 146 -4.42 3.06 18.83
N PHE A 147 -4.22 1.78 19.14
CA PHE A 147 -5.06 0.69 18.64
C PHE A 147 -6.00 0.12 19.71
N ASP A 148 -6.07 0.78 20.87
CA ASP A 148 -6.89 0.37 22.01
C ASP A 148 -8.26 1.07 22.02
N GLY A 149 -8.52 1.93 21.03
CA GLY A 149 -9.78 2.66 20.84
C GLY A 149 -10.02 3.77 21.85
N LYS A 150 -9.05 4.06 22.72
CA LYS A 150 -9.13 5.16 23.70
C LYS A 150 -8.68 6.43 23.03
N GLU A 151 -9.44 7.52 23.14
CA GLU A 151 -8.92 8.81 22.71
C GLU A 151 -7.80 9.24 23.68
N SER A 152 -6.69 9.75 23.11
CA SER A 152 -5.55 10.28 23.88
C SER A 152 -5.84 11.70 24.35
#